data_AF-A0A535FK91-F1
#
_entry.id   AF-A0A535FK91-F1
#
_cell.length_a   1.000
_cell.length_b   1.000
_cell.length_c   1.000
_cell.angle_alpha   90.00
_cell.angle_beta   90.00
_cell.angle_gamma   90.00
#
_symmetry.space_group_name_H-M   'P 1'
#
loop_
_entity.id
_entity.type
_entity.pdbx_description
1 polymer ?
#
loop_
_entity_poly.entity_id
_entity_poly.type
_entity_poly.pdbx_seq_one_letter_code
_entity_poly.pdbx_strand_id
1 'polypeptide(L)' 'MRILILGGDGYLGWPQSLYLSGKGHNVIIFDNFMRRHFDLERGFHSLLPIYTAHERIAAWKEVSGRQI' A
#
# COMPACT_ATOMS: atom_id res chain seq x y z
N MET A 1 -17.52 5.33 -3.33
CA MET A 1 -17.33 4.57 -4.60
C MET A 1 -16.47 3.34 -4.33
N ARG A 2 -16.51 2.32 -5.19
CA ARG A 2 -15.59 1.18 -5.13
C ARG A 2 -14.44 1.43 -6.09
N ILE A 3 -13.20 1.36 -5.61
CA ILE A 3 -12.00 1.71 -6.39
C ILE A 3 -10.97 0.58 -6.25
N LEU A 4 -10.46 0.11 -7.38
CA LEU A 4 -9.36 -0.84 -7.44
C LEU A 4 -8.06 -0.08 -7.77
N ILE A 5 -7.06 -0.19 -6.91
CA ILE A 5 -5.72 0.37 -7.11
C ILE A 5 -4.78 -0.77 -7.51
N LEU A 6 -4.37 -0.77 -8.77
CA LEU A 6 -3.34 -1.67 -9.29
C LEU A 6 -1.96 -1.11 -8.91
N GLY A 7 -1.13 -1.90 -8.23
CA GLY A 7 0.17 -1.45 -7.73
C GLY A 7 0.08 -0.67 -6.40
N GLY A 8 -0.90 -0.98 -5.56
CA GLY A 8 -1.16 -0.25 -4.32
C GLY A 8 -0.11 -0.41 -3.22
N ASP A 9 0.86 -1.31 -3.35
CA ASP A 9 2.02 -1.39 -2.45
C ASP A 9 3.16 -0.43 -2.84
N GLY A 10 3.12 0.07 -4.08
CA GLY A 10 4.13 0.97 -4.64
C GLY A 10 4.10 2.39 -4.05
N TYR A 11 5.13 3.17 -4.40
CA TYR A 11 5.34 4.53 -3.88
C TYR A 11 4.15 5.48 -4.10
N LEU A 12 3.50 5.42 -5.27
CA LEU A 12 2.33 6.24 -5.58
C LEU A 12 1.02 5.56 -5.16
N GLY A 13 0.94 4.23 -5.34
CA GLY A 13 -0.27 3.47 -5.09
C GLY A 13 -0.67 3.44 -3.62
N TRP A 14 0.31 3.30 -2.71
CA TRP A 14 0.06 3.27 -1.28
C TRP A 14 -0.57 4.57 -0.74
N PRO A 15 0.04 5.76 -0.90
CA PRO A 15 -0.56 7.01 -0.40
C PRO A 15 -1.88 7.35 -1.11
N GLN A 16 -2.05 7.02 -2.39
CA GLN A 16 -3.34 7.17 -3.09
C GLN A 16 -4.43 6.30 -2.45
N SER A 17 -4.11 5.05 -2.11
CA SER A 17 -5.05 4.15 -1.45
C SER A 17 -5.50 4.69 -0.10
N LEU A 18 -4.56 5.20 0.71
CA LEU A 18 -4.86 5.85 1.99
C LEU A 18 -5.72 7.10 1.83
N TYR A 19 -5.37 7.97 0.88
CA TYR A 19 -6.11 9.19 0.59
C TYR A 19 -7.57 8.88 0.21
N LEU A 20 -7.78 7.96 -0.74
CA LEU A 20 -9.12 7.60 -1.21
C LEU A 20 -9.93 6.87 -0.14
N SER A 21 -9.30 6.00 0.65
CA SER A 21 -9.93 5.36 1.82
C SER A 21 -10.38 6.44 2.83
N GLY A 22 -9.50 7.39 3.16
CA GLY A 22 -9.78 8.51 4.05
C GLY A 22 -10.94 9.41 3.58
N LYS A 23 -11.14 9.52 2.26
CA LYS A 23 -12.28 10.21 1.64
C LYS A 23 -13.60 9.42 1.66
N GLY A 24 -13.62 8.24 2.26
CA GLY A 24 -14.84 7.43 2.37
C GLY A 24 -15.10 6.48 1.20
N HIS A 25 -14.09 6.24 0.36
CA HIS A 25 -14.21 5.24 -0.70
C HIS A 25 -13.89 3.83 -0.18
N ASN A 26 -14.54 2.83 -0.77
CA ASN A 26 -14.18 1.43 -0.56
C ASN A 26 -13.06 1.11 -1.56
N VAL A 27 -11.86 0.94 -1.05
CA VAL A 27 -10.64 0.79 -1.84
C VAL A 27 -10.15 -0.64 -1.70
N ILE A 28 -9.76 -1.25 -2.82
CA ILE A 28 -9.11 -2.55 -2.88
C ILE A 28 -7.75 -2.34 -3.54
N ILE A 29 -6.70 -2.93 -2.97
CA ILE A 29 -5.37 -2.96 -3.59
C ILE A 29 -5.16 -4.30 -4.28
N PHE A 30 -4.63 -4.29 -5.49
CA PHE A 30 -4.12 -5.47 -6.16
C PHE A 30 -2.65 -5.25 -6.54
N ASP A 31 -1.77 -6.06 -5.97
CA ASP A 31 -0.33 -5.94 -6.15
C ASP A 31 0.32 -7.33 -6.14
N ASN A 32 1.34 -7.51 -6.97
CA ASN A 32 2.11 -8.76 -7.06
C ASN A 32 3.48 -8.66 -6.38
N PHE A 33 3.80 -7.52 -5.78
CA PHE A 33 5.05 -7.24 -5.07
C PHE A 33 6.32 -7.33 -5.91
N MET A 34 6.22 -7.35 -7.25
CA MET A 34 7.40 -7.45 -8.13
C MET A 34 8.39 -6.31 -7.93
N ARG A 35 7.91 -5.11 -7.58
CA ARG A 35 8.79 -3.99 -7.26
C ARG A 35 9.70 -4.30 -6.07
N ARG A 36 9.19 -4.91 -5.00
CA ARG A 36 10.01 -5.33 -3.85
C ARG A 36 10.96 -6.47 -4.23
N HIS A 37 10.50 -7.39 -5.09
CA HIS A 37 11.34 -8.47 -5.56
C HIS A 37 12.57 -7.96 -6.31
N PHE A 38 12.41 -6.98 -7.20
CA PHE A 38 13.54 -6.37 -7.91
C PHE A 38 14.54 -5.65 -6.99
N ASP A 39 14.09 -5.07 -5.87
CA ASP A 39 15.00 -4.50 -4.88
C ASP A 39 15.89 -5.58 -4.27
N LEU A 40 15.29 -6.71 -3.88
CA LEU A 40 16.01 -7.84 -3.32
C LEU A 40 17.00 -8.43 -4.32
N GLU A 41 16.58 -8.64 -5.57
CA GLU A 41 17.43 -9.20 -6.62
C GLU A 41 18.63 -8.30 -6.99
N ARG A 42 18.45 -6.98 -6.94
CA ARG A 42 19.48 -6.01 -7.37
C ARG A 42 20.23 -5.35 -6.23
N GLY A 43 19.93 -5.71 -4.98
CA GLY A 43 20.56 -5.11 -3.79
C GLY A 43 20.18 -3.64 -3.58
N PHE A 44 19.03 -3.21 -4.09
CA PHE A 44 18.52 -1.88 -3.80
C PHE A 44 17.68 -1.89 -2.53
N HIS A 45 17.75 -0.79 -1.79
CA HIS A 45 16.92 -0.58 -0.61
C HIS A 45 16.32 0.82 -0.64
N SER A 46 15.08 0.92 -0.19
CA SER A 46 14.48 2.21 0.12
C SER A 46 15.24 2.88 1.26
N LEU A 47 15.35 4.20 1.19
CA LEU A 47 15.96 5.01 2.25
C LEU A 47 15.22 4.85 3.59
N LEU A 48 13.89 4.73 3.55
CA LEU A 48 13.07 4.44 4.71
C LEU A 48 12.71 2.95 4.75
N PRO A 49 12.67 2.32 5.94
CA PRO A 49 12.19 0.95 6.09
C PRO A 49 10.80 0.77 5.49
N ILE A 50 10.66 -0.23 4.64
CA ILE A 50 9.38 -0.59 4.03
C ILE A 50 8.80 -1.79 4.78
N TYR A 51 7.86 -1.53 5.69
CA TYR A 51 7.06 -2.56 6.35
C TYR A 51 6.25 -3.39 5.35
N THR A 52 5.84 -4.58 5.75
CA THR A 52 4.99 -5.46 4.94
C THR A 52 3.64 -4.80 4.64
N ALA A 53 2.98 -5.23 3.56
CA ALA A 53 1.64 -4.73 3.25
C ALA A 53 0.64 -4.98 4.38
N HIS A 54 0.74 -6.13 5.06
CA HIS A 54 -0.13 -6.47 6.18
C HIS A 54 0.04 -5.53 7.38
N GLU A 55 1.28 -5.23 7.77
CA GLU A 55 1.56 -4.26 8.84
C GLU A 55 1.04 -2.87 8.50
N ARG A 56 1.24 -2.45 7.25
CA ARG A 56 0.75 -1.16 6.75
C ARG A 56 -0.77 -1.06 6.76
N ILE A 57 -1.48 -2.12 6.34
CA ILE A 57 -2.95 -2.20 6.39
C ILE A 57 -3.45 -2.22 7.83
N ALA A 58 -2.80 -2.97 8.72
CA ALA A 58 -3.13 -3.01 10.14
C ALA A 58 -2.98 -1.63 10.79
N ALA A 59 -1.86 -0.95 10.53
CA ALA A 59 -1.62 0.41 11.00
C ALA A 59 -2.66 1.40 10.47
N TRP A 60 -3.05 1.30 9.19
CA TRP A 60 -4.13 2.14 8.65
C TRP A 60 -5.45 1.91 9.36
N LYS A 61 -5.80 0.65 9.64
CA LYS A 61 -7.02 0.30 10.37
C LYS A 61 -7.00 0.87 11.79
N GLU A 62 -5.86 0.80 12.48
CA GLU A 62 -5.69 1.36 13.82
C GLU A 62 -5.89 2.88 13.85
N VAL A 63 -5.26 3.62 12.95
CA VAL A 63 -5.30 5.10 12.98
C VAL A 63 -6.56 5.70 12.37
N SER A 64 -7.22 5.00 11.45
CA SER A 64 -8.37 5.54 10.69
C SER A 64 -9.70 4.84 10.97
N GLY A 65 -9.67 3.64 11.56
CA GLY A 65 -10.85 2.76 11.69
C GLY A 65 -11.33 2.14 10.37
N ARG A 66 -10.61 2.38 9.25
CA ARG A 66 -11.02 1.94 7.91
C ARG A 66 -10.21 0.73 7.45
N GLN A 67 -10.82 -0.10 6.62
CA GLN A 67 -10.16 -1.24 5.98
C GLN A 67 -9.89 -0.92 4.51
N ILE A 68 -8.76 -1.44 4.01
CA ILE A 68 -8.32 -1.44 2.61
C ILE A 68 -7.84 -2.85 2.26
#